data_AF-A0A6L9Z402-F1
#
_entry.id   AF-A0A6L9Z402-F1
#
_cell.length_a   1.000
_cell.length_b   1.000
_cell.length_c   1.000
_cell.angle_alpha   90.00
_cell.angle_beta   90.00
_cell.angle_gamma   90.00
#
_symmetry.space_group_name_H-M   'P 1'
#
loop_
_entity.id
_entity.type
_entity.pdbx_description
1 polymer ?
#
loop_
_entity_poly.entity_id
_entity_poly.type
_entity_poly.pdbx_seq_one_letter_code
_entity_poly.pdbx_strand_id
1 'polypeptide(L)'
;MQDATALTPVLKEKNLTAIARQRQSLNQQLRDAMALTPVLQDKGLKAIAQQRQSLEQRLRDLIAQVPVFKRRWQKRQELSAVGGIAEDAVLQAEQEYRQAVQSISELEAQLKQLDVSETETQGTYVQNLSAISEIQVKLEELSVRETEAQQKYLDNLSNISQIRAQLQELDTKEKRLDQQNLESSNQRSNQIQDVKLEIARLEKQVADKSKILSPYAGCVIEIAAARGQVVQPGTQLGTMTVKGKSHGMEGITYFSVKDGKKIQPGMLIQITPDTVKRQRFGGIVGKITSVSPYPVTREGAASVVGNPEVVDNLIGQGGAMIEVYAQLEPNNTTFSGYQWSSSDGPDLKISAGTTTTARVRVKERVPITFVLPILREWSGIY
;
A
#
# COMPACT_ATOMS: atom_id res chain seq x y z
N MET A 1 23.45 -5.00 17.42
CA MET A 1 23.67 -6.15 16.50
C MET A 1 25.08 -6.18 15.95
N GLN A 2 25.62 -5.06 15.45
CA GLN A 2 27.03 -4.95 15.01
C GLN A 2 28.03 -5.38 16.09
N ASP A 3 27.80 -4.97 17.34
CA ASP A 3 28.66 -5.33 18.47
C ASP A 3 28.68 -6.84 18.74
N ALA A 4 27.52 -7.51 18.72
CA ALA A 4 27.43 -8.95 18.95
C ALA A 4 28.15 -9.74 17.83
N THR A 5 28.01 -9.33 16.58
CA THR A 5 28.70 -9.97 15.44
C THR A 5 30.20 -9.79 15.45
N ALA A 6 30.71 -8.66 15.96
CA ALA A 6 32.13 -8.39 16.08
C ALA A 6 32.75 -9.05 17.33
N LEU A 7 32.01 -9.11 18.44
CA LEU A 7 32.50 -9.59 19.72
C LEU A 7 32.50 -11.12 19.84
N THR A 8 31.52 -11.80 19.23
CA THR A 8 31.39 -13.27 19.27
C THR A 8 32.64 -14.03 18.77
N PRO A 9 33.27 -13.70 17.64
CA PRO A 9 34.52 -14.36 17.21
C PRO A 9 35.70 -14.07 18.12
N VAL A 10 35.83 -12.84 18.64
CA VAL A 10 36.92 -12.45 19.55
C VAL A 10 36.84 -13.20 20.88
N LEU A 11 35.63 -13.37 21.42
CA LEU A 11 35.40 -14.13 22.64
C LEU A 11 35.72 -15.62 22.45
N LYS A 12 35.33 -16.20 21.31
CA LYS A 12 35.69 -17.58 20.95
C LYS A 12 37.21 -17.74 20.93
N GLU A 13 37.91 -16.88 20.21
CA GLU A 13 39.37 -16.95 20.07
C GLU A 13 40.08 -16.83 21.42
N LYS A 14 39.71 -15.84 22.25
CA LYS A 14 40.28 -15.67 23.60
C LYS A 14 40.06 -16.91 24.46
N ASN A 15 38.86 -17.48 24.44
CA ASN A 15 38.52 -18.65 25.27
C ASN A 15 39.27 -19.90 24.80
N LEU A 16 39.27 -20.19 23.49
CA LEU A 16 40.00 -21.33 22.92
C LEU A 16 41.51 -21.21 23.14
N THR A 17 42.07 -20.01 23.03
CA THR A 17 43.50 -19.77 23.31
C THR A 17 43.85 -20.04 24.78
N ALA A 18 42.99 -19.65 25.72
CA ALA A 18 43.18 -19.93 27.14
C ALA A 18 43.15 -21.45 27.42
N ILE A 19 42.17 -22.16 26.85
CA ILE A 19 42.06 -23.63 26.95
C ILE A 19 43.29 -24.32 26.36
N ALA A 20 43.75 -23.88 25.18
CA ALA A 20 44.93 -24.44 24.53
C ALA A 20 46.20 -24.28 25.37
N ARG A 21 46.42 -23.10 25.97
CA ARG A 21 47.56 -22.85 26.87
C ARG A 21 47.51 -23.75 28.11
N GLN A 22 46.33 -23.91 28.71
CA GLN A 22 46.15 -24.77 29.88
C GLN A 22 46.40 -26.24 29.54
N ARG A 23 45.86 -26.72 28.41
CA ARG A 23 46.09 -28.08 27.89
C ARG A 23 47.57 -28.33 27.63
N GLN A 24 48.28 -27.38 27.02
CA GLN A 24 49.72 -27.50 26.77
C GLN A 24 50.51 -27.67 28.07
N SER A 25 50.22 -26.86 29.08
CA SER A 25 50.86 -26.96 30.40
C SER A 25 50.61 -28.32 31.07
N LEU A 26 49.35 -28.77 31.11
CA LEU A 26 48.99 -30.06 31.71
C LEU A 26 49.58 -31.24 30.94
N ASN A 27 49.64 -31.19 29.61
CA ASN A 27 50.30 -32.22 28.80
C ASN A 27 51.80 -32.31 29.10
N GLN A 28 52.46 -31.18 29.33
CA GLN A 28 53.87 -31.17 29.71
C GLN A 28 54.05 -31.81 31.09
N GLN A 29 53.26 -31.41 32.08
CA GLN A 29 53.27 -32.00 33.42
C GLN A 29 53.00 -33.52 33.39
N LEU A 30 52.03 -33.95 32.58
CA LEU A 30 51.71 -35.36 32.40
C LEU A 30 52.90 -36.14 31.83
N ARG A 31 53.54 -35.63 30.78
CA ARG A 31 54.71 -36.26 30.16
C ARG A 31 55.86 -36.39 31.16
N ASP A 32 56.16 -35.32 31.87
CA ASP A 32 57.24 -35.29 32.85
C ASP A 32 56.98 -36.27 34.00
N ALA A 33 55.74 -36.29 34.51
CA ALA A 33 55.32 -37.23 35.57
C ALA A 33 55.37 -38.70 35.09
N MET A 34 54.85 -39.00 33.90
CA MET A 34 54.88 -40.37 33.34
C MET A 34 56.30 -40.87 33.08
N ALA A 35 57.24 -39.98 32.72
CA ALA A 35 58.63 -40.33 32.48
C ALA A 35 59.42 -40.53 33.78
N LEU A 36 59.23 -39.65 34.77
CA LEU A 36 60.06 -39.62 35.99
C LEU A 36 59.58 -40.60 37.07
N THR A 37 58.26 -40.77 37.23
CA THR A 37 57.67 -41.60 38.30
C THR A 37 58.20 -43.03 38.35
N PRO A 38 58.22 -43.82 37.24
CA PRO A 38 58.74 -45.19 37.27
C PRO A 38 60.26 -45.24 37.49
N VAL A 39 61.00 -44.26 36.97
CA VAL A 39 62.47 -44.19 37.13
C VAL A 39 62.85 -43.92 38.58
N LEU A 40 62.13 -43.01 39.26
CA LEU A 40 62.36 -42.71 40.67
C LEU A 40 62.04 -43.91 41.56
N GLN A 41 60.94 -44.62 41.28
CA GLN A 41 60.59 -45.84 42.00
C GLN A 41 61.67 -46.92 41.85
N ASP A 42 62.07 -47.24 40.61
CA ASP A 42 63.08 -48.26 40.33
C ASP A 42 64.42 -47.96 41.01
N LYS A 43 64.90 -46.71 40.91
CA LYS A 43 66.15 -46.29 41.57
C LYS A 43 66.05 -46.36 43.09
N GLY A 44 64.92 -45.94 43.67
CA GLY A 44 64.68 -46.00 45.11
C GLY A 44 64.69 -47.43 45.63
N LEU A 45 63.94 -48.33 44.99
CA LEU A 45 63.89 -49.75 45.38
C LEU A 45 65.25 -50.45 45.22
N LYS A 46 66.00 -50.15 44.15
CA LYS A 46 67.36 -50.69 43.97
C LYS A 46 68.32 -50.24 45.06
N ALA A 47 68.28 -48.96 45.46
CA ALA A 47 69.11 -48.45 46.55
C ALA A 47 68.77 -49.13 47.88
N ILE A 48 67.48 -49.30 48.19
CA ILE A 48 67.01 -50.01 49.38
C ILE A 48 67.47 -51.48 49.36
N ALA A 49 67.33 -52.17 48.22
CA ALA A 49 67.75 -53.57 48.08
C ALA A 49 69.26 -53.74 48.29
N GLN A 50 70.09 -52.85 47.74
CA GLN A 50 71.54 -52.85 47.96
C GLN A 50 71.89 -52.63 49.43
N GLN A 51 71.24 -51.68 50.10
CA GLN A 51 71.48 -51.41 51.51
C GLN A 51 71.05 -52.61 52.38
N ARG A 52 69.88 -53.20 52.10
CA ARG A 52 69.35 -54.39 52.78
C ARG A 52 70.34 -55.56 52.68
N GLN A 53 70.83 -55.86 51.48
CA GLN A 53 71.82 -56.92 51.26
C GLN A 53 73.09 -56.71 52.10
N SER A 54 73.59 -55.47 52.17
CA SER A 54 74.79 -55.14 52.96
C SER A 54 74.58 -55.33 54.47
N LEU A 55 73.41 -54.95 54.98
CA LEU A 55 73.05 -55.10 56.38
C LEU A 55 72.79 -56.56 56.75
N GLU A 56 72.10 -57.32 55.89
CA GLU A 56 71.88 -58.75 56.06
C GLU A 56 73.18 -59.55 56.08
N GLN A 57 74.16 -59.16 55.27
CA GLN A 57 75.50 -59.78 55.31
C GLN A 57 76.19 -59.49 56.64
N ARG A 58 76.24 -58.23 57.08
CA ARG A 58 76.81 -57.85 58.39
C ARG A 58 76.11 -58.56 59.55
N LEU A 59 74.79 -58.67 59.51
CA LEU A 59 73.99 -59.36 60.52
C LEU A 59 74.32 -60.85 60.56
N ARG A 60 74.39 -61.51 59.39
CA ARG A 60 74.79 -62.93 59.29
C ARG A 60 76.20 -63.17 59.85
N ASP A 61 77.16 -62.33 59.48
CA ASP A 61 78.54 -62.44 59.95
C ASP A 61 78.61 -62.28 61.48
N LEU A 62 77.86 -61.33 62.04
CA LEU A 62 77.83 -61.09 63.49
C LEU A 62 77.11 -62.21 64.25
N ILE A 63 75.96 -62.70 63.75
CA ILE A 63 75.24 -63.85 64.31
C ILE A 63 76.15 -65.09 64.38
N ALA A 64 76.98 -65.32 63.35
CA ALA A 64 77.93 -66.43 63.34
C ALA A 64 79.03 -66.30 64.41
N GLN A 65 79.40 -65.08 64.80
CA GLN A 65 80.42 -64.80 65.82
C GLN A 65 79.88 -64.83 67.25
N VAL A 66 78.59 -64.54 67.48
CA VAL A 66 78.00 -64.53 68.84
C VAL A 66 78.21 -65.82 69.62
N PRO A 67 78.03 -67.04 69.06
CA PRO A 67 78.33 -68.29 69.75
C PRO A 67 79.80 -68.44 70.14
N VAL A 68 80.72 -67.81 69.41
CA VAL A 68 82.17 -67.80 69.73
C VAL A 68 82.42 -66.89 70.91
N PHE A 69 81.89 -65.66 70.91
CA PHE A 69 81.99 -64.74 72.06
C PHE A 69 81.33 -65.33 73.31
N LYS A 70 80.17 -65.98 73.17
CA LYS A 70 79.48 -66.66 74.28
C LYS A 70 80.33 -67.77 74.88
N ARG A 71 80.91 -68.65 74.05
CA ARG A 71 81.82 -69.72 74.51
C ARG A 71 83.08 -69.16 75.15
N ARG A 72 83.66 -68.09 74.59
CA ARG A 72 84.84 -67.40 75.14
C ARG A 72 84.55 -66.84 76.53
N TRP A 73 83.41 -66.17 76.71
CA TRP A 73 82.98 -65.65 78.01
C TRP A 73 82.73 -66.78 79.01
N GLN A 74 81.94 -67.80 78.66
CA GLN A 74 81.69 -68.97 79.52
C GLN A 74 82.99 -69.65 79.96
N LYS A 75 83.93 -69.85 79.02
CA LYS A 75 85.20 -70.50 79.35
C LYS A 75 86.08 -69.65 80.25
N ARG A 76 86.07 -68.32 80.07
CA ARG A 76 86.78 -67.39 80.95
C ARG A 76 86.14 -67.31 82.33
N GLN A 77 84.81 -67.36 82.42
CA GLN A 77 84.09 -67.44 83.68
C GLN A 77 84.46 -68.69 84.49
N GLU A 78 84.54 -69.86 83.84
CA GLU A 78 85.03 -71.10 84.44
C GLU A 78 86.47 -70.96 84.96
N LEU A 79 87.38 -70.40 84.14
CA LEU A 79 88.80 -70.25 84.51
C LEU A 79 89.02 -69.24 85.65
N SER A 80 88.21 -68.17 85.72
CA SER A 80 88.26 -67.18 86.78
C SER A 80 87.77 -67.75 88.12
N ALA A 81 86.74 -68.60 88.11
CA ALA A 81 86.21 -69.25 89.31
C ALA A 81 87.23 -70.19 90.00
N VAL A 82 88.21 -70.68 89.26
CA VAL A 82 89.32 -71.53 89.75
C VAL A 82 90.61 -70.69 89.98
N GLY A 83 90.56 -69.37 89.83
CA GLY A 83 91.69 -68.44 90.06
C GLY A 83 92.72 -68.38 88.93
N GLY A 84 92.43 -68.95 87.76
CA GLY A 84 93.37 -69.06 86.63
C GLY A 84 93.51 -67.83 85.74
N ILE A 85 92.61 -66.84 85.87
CA ILE A 85 92.65 -65.54 85.17
C ILE A 85 92.07 -64.43 86.05
N ALA A 86 92.33 -63.15 85.71
CA ALA A 86 91.76 -61.99 86.39
C ALA A 86 90.27 -61.76 86.04
N GLU A 87 89.47 -61.25 86.98
CA GLU A 87 88.05 -60.92 86.79
C GLU A 87 87.81 -59.93 85.64
N ASP A 88 88.73 -58.97 85.44
CA ASP A 88 88.68 -58.01 84.34
C ASP A 88 88.64 -58.69 82.96
N ALA A 89 89.34 -59.82 82.80
CA ALA A 89 89.33 -60.57 81.53
C ALA A 89 87.98 -61.27 81.26
N VAL A 90 87.19 -61.56 82.31
CA VAL A 90 85.82 -62.06 82.19
C VAL A 90 84.88 -60.92 81.83
N LEU A 91 85.02 -59.76 82.48
CA LEU A 91 84.22 -58.56 82.22
C LEU A 91 84.39 -58.08 80.78
N GLN A 92 85.62 -58.04 80.24
CA GLN A 92 85.89 -57.70 78.85
C GLN A 92 85.18 -58.67 77.88
N ALA A 93 85.22 -59.98 78.14
CA ALA A 93 84.56 -60.97 77.29
C ALA A 93 83.02 -60.90 77.39
N GLU A 94 82.50 -60.53 78.57
CA GLU A 94 81.07 -60.26 78.75
C GLU A 94 80.63 -59.02 77.96
N GLN A 95 81.42 -57.94 78.02
CA GLN A 95 81.17 -56.70 77.28
C GLN A 95 81.19 -56.95 75.77
N GLU A 96 82.18 -57.70 75.25
CA GLU A 96 82.24 -58.09 73.83
C GLU A 96 80.98 -58.86 73.40
N TYR A 97 80.52 -59.83 74.20
CA TYR A 97 79.30 -60.59 73.92
C TYR A 97 78.05 -59.69 73.96
N ARG A 98 77.89 -58.86 75.01
CA ARG A 98 76.76 -57.94 75.14
C ARG A 98 76.73 -56.91 74.02
N GLN A 99 77.88 -56.37 73.64
CA GLN A 99 78.02 -55.44 72.52
C GLN A 99 77.64 -56.10 71.19
N ALA A 100 78.07 -57.34 70.94
CA ALA A 100 77.67 -58.08 69.74
C ALA A 100 76.15 -58.32 69.69
N VAL A 101 75.51 -58.68 70.81
CA VAL A 101 74.05 -58.84 70.89
C VAL A 101 73.33 -57.50 70.67
N GLN A 102 73.85 -56.41 71.25
CA GLN A 102 73.29 -55.08 71.04
C GLN A 102 73.39 -54.65 69.57
N SER A 103 74.54 -54.85 68.93
CA SER A 103 74.73 -54.53 67.51
C SER A 103 73.85 -55.38 66.58
N ILE A 104 73.52 -56.63 66.95
CA ILE A 104 72.49 -57.42 66.24
C ILE A 104 71.14 -56.72 66.29
N SER A 105 70.69 -56.31 67.48
CA SER A 105 69.42 -55.60 67.65
C SER A 105 69.39 -54.29 66.86
N GLU A 106 70.49 -53.54 66.84
CA GLU A 106 70.62 -52.31 66.04
C GLU A 106 70.54 -52.58 64.53
N LEU A 107 71.19 -53.64 64.03
CA LEU A 107 71.10 -54.05 62.62
C LEU A 107 69.70 -54.54 62.24
N GLU A 108 69.03 -55.30 63.11
CA GLU A 108 67.64 -55.72 62.93
C GLU A 108 66.69 -54.52 62.88
N ALA A 109 66.88 -53.53 63.74
CA ALA A 109 66.12 -52.28 63.71
C ALA A 109 66.35 -51.48 62.42
N GLN A 110 67.60 -51.42 61.92
CA GLN A 110 67.91 -50.78 60.64
C GLN A 110 67.27 -51.51 59.45
N LEU A 111 67.27 -52.85 59.44
CA LEU A 111 66.56 -53.64 58.44
C LEU A 111 65.06 -53.39 58.50
N LYS A 112 64.48 -53.28 59.70
CA LYS A 112 63.07 -52.93 59.86
C LYS A 112 62.74 -51.54 59.34
N GLN A 113 63.65 -50.56 59.52
CA GLN A 113 63.50 -49.22 58.97
C GLN A 113 63.53 -49.24 57.42
N LEU A 114 64.31 -50.12 56.80
CA LEU A 114 64.30 -50.29 55.35
C LEU A 114 62.97 -50.85 54.82
N ASP A 115 62.30 -51.76 55.54
CA ASP A 115 60.94 -52.21 55.18
C ASP A 115 59.94 -51.05 55.14
N VAL A 116 60.05 -50.14 56.12
CA VAL A 116 59.22 -48.93 56.18
C VAL A 116 59.52 -48.03 54.99
N SER A 117 60.81 -47.78 54.71
CA SER A 117 61.24 -46.94 53.57
C SER A 117 60.81 -47.52 52.20
N GLU A 118 60.81 -48.85 52.06
CA GLU A 118 60.30 -49.54 50.87
C GLU A 118 58.79 -49.30 50.70
N THR A 119 58.05 -49.43 51.80
CA THR A 119 56.60 -49.17 51.84
C THR A 119 56.29 -47.70 51.52
N GLU A 120 57.07 -46.76 52.06
CA GLU A 120 56.96 -45.32 51.76
C GLU A 120 57.25 -45.01 50.29
N THR A 121 58.26 -45.68 49.71
CA THR A 121 58.60 -45.54 48.28
C THR A 121 57.45 -46.04 47.40
N GLN A 122 56.86 -47.18 47.74
CA GLN A 122 55.68 -47.72 47.05
C GLN A 122 54.45 -46.82 47.23
N GLY A 123 54.22 -46.29 48.44
CA GLY A 123 53.15 -45.34 48.73
C GLY A 123 53.27 -44.07 47.90
N THR A 124 54.48 -43.51 47.82
CA THR A 124 54.78 -42.33 46.99
C THR A 124 54.55 -42.62 45.50
N TYR A 125 54.89 -43.82 45.03
CA TYR A 125 54.62 -44.23 43.65
C TYR A 125 53.12 -44.26 43.35
N VAL A 126 52.31 -44.87 44.23
CA VAL A 126 50.85 -44.89 44.10
C VAL A 126 50.27 -43.48 44.13
N GLN A 127 50.76 -42.60 45.01
CA GLN A 127 50.35 -41.19 45.03
C GLN A 127 50.67 -40.47 43.72
N ASN A 128 51.86 -40.70 43.15
CA ASN A 128 52.24 -40.12 41.85
C ASN A 128 51.36 -40.65 40.71
N LEU A 129 50.97 -41.94 40.73
CA LEU A 129 50.01 -42.49 39.77
C LEU A 129 48.62 -41.84 39.88
N SER A 130 48.15 -41.60 41.10
CA SER A 130 46.91 -40.86 41.33
C SER A 130 46.99 -39.43 40.79
N ALA A 131 48.09 -38.72 41.03
CA ALA A 131 48.32 -37.39 40.48
C ALA A 131 48.34 -37.38 38.94
N ILE A 132 48.95 -38.39 38.30
CA ILE A 132 48.90 -38.60 36.85
C ILE A 132 47.46 -38.76 36.37
N SER A 133 46.67 -39.59 37.06
CA SER A 133 45.25 -39.80 36.74
C SER A 133 44.44 -38.51 36.87
N GLU A 134 44.68 -37.69 37.90
CA GLU A 134 44.01 -36.40 38.07
C GLU A 134 44.35 -35.43 36.93
N ILE A 135 45.60 -35.41 36.46
CA ILE A 135 46.00 -34.60 35.30
C ILE A 135 45.26 -35.06 34.04
N GLN A 136 45.13 -36.37 33.82
CA GLN A 136 44.38 -36.93 32.70
C GLN A 136 42.89 -36.54 32.76
N VAL A 137 42.26 -36.62 33.93
CA VAL A 137 40.87 -36.16 34.11
C VAL A 137 40.73 -34.67 33.79
N LYS A 138 41.65 -33.81 34.27
CA LYS A 138 41.66 -32.37 33.95
C LYS A 138 41.83 -32.11 32.45
N LEU A 139 42.62 -32.92 31.74
CA LEU A 139 42.78 -32.81 30.30
C LEU A 139 41.49 -33.16 29.56
N GLU A 140 40.77 -34.18 30.02
CA GLU A 140 39.46 -34.57 29.48
C GLU A 140 38.40 -33.49 29.77
N GLU A 141 38.36 -32.92 30.97
CA GLU A 141 37.48 -31.80 31.26
C GLU A 141 37.74 -30.58 30.34
N LEU A 142 39.00 -30.33 29.97
CA LEU A 142 39.33 -29.29 29.00
C LEU A 142 38.90 -29.62 27.57
N SER A 143 38.85 -30.91 27.18
CA SER A 143 38.32 -31.33 25.86
C SER A 143 36.80 -31.06 25.78
N VAL A 144 36.08 -31.38 26.86
CA VAL A 144 34.65 -31.12 26.98
C VAL A 144 34.38 -29.61 26.95
N ARG A 145 35.11 -28.82 27.75
CA ARG A 145 34.97 -27.34 27.76
C ARG A 145 35.25 -26.70 26.40
N GLU A 146 36.20 -27.23 25.64
CA GLU A 146 36.46 -26.77 24.27
C GLU A 146 35.26 -27.01 23.37
N THR A 147 34.71 -28.22 23.42
CA THR A 147 33.53 -28.62 22.64
C THR A 147 32.31 -27.76 23.00
N GLU A 148 32.06 -27.55 24.30
CA GLU A 148 30.99 -26.66 24.77
C GLU A 148 31.18 -25.21 24.31
N ALA A 149 32.42 -24.70 24.30
CA ALA A 149 32.71 -23.36 23.81
C ALA A 149 32.46 -23.24 22.29
N GLN A 150 32.78 -24.29 21.52
CA GLN A 150 32.48 -24.34 20.09
C GLN A 150 30.97 -24.41 19.82
N GLN A 151 30.24 -25.24 20.58
CA GLN A 151 28.79 -25.36 20.47
C GLN A 151 28.11 -24.02 20.78
N LYS A 152 28.44 -23.38 21.90
CA LYS A 152 27.92 -22.06 22.27
C LYS A 152 28.17 -21.01 21.19
N TYR A 153 29.33 -21.06 20.51
CA TYR A 153 29.62 -20.17 19.40
C TYR A 153 28.69 -20.42 18.19
N LEU A 154 28.46 -21.68 17.83
CA LEU A 154 27.55 -22.05 16.74
C LEU A 154 26.10 -21.67 17.06
N ASP A 155 25.66 -21.90 18.29
CA ASP A 155 24.32 -21.50 18.76
C ASP A 155 24.15 -19.98 18.66
N ASN A 156 25.16 -19.21 19.09
CA ASN A 156 25.15 -17.76 18.95
C ASN A 156 25.09 -17.30 17.48
N LEU A 157 25.80 -17.97 16.56
CA LEU A 157 25.71 -17.67 15.13
C LEU A 157 24.32 -17.96 14.57
N SER A 158 23.72 -19.09 14.95
CA SER A 158 22.36 -19.46 14.56
C SER A 158 21.35 -18.42 15.04
N ASN A 159 21.44 -18.00 16.31
CA ASN A 159 20.59 -16.96 16.89
C ASN A 159 20.74 -15.62 16.14
N ILE A 160 21.97 -15.21 15.83
CA ILE A 160 22.22 -13.99 15.02
C ILE A 160 21.56 -14.11 13.64
N SER A 161 21.64 -15.28 13.01
CA SER A 161 21.02 -15.53 11.71
C SER A 161 19.49 -15.46 11.77
N GLN A 162 18.87 -16.06 12.80
CA GLN A 162 17.42 -15.97 13.02
C GLN A 162 16.96 -14.54 13.24
N ILE A 163 17.66 -13.78 14.09
CA ILE A 163 17.29 -12.37 14.35
C ILE A 163 17.43 -11.53 13.07
N ARG A 164 18.45 -11.78 12.24
CA ARG A 164 18.58 -11.11 10.93
C ARG A 164 17.42 -11.43 10.00
N ALA A 165 17.00 -12.69 9.93
CA ALA A 165 15.84 -13.09 9.13
C ALA A 165 14.56 -12.38 9.63
N GLN A 166 14.36 -12.32 10.95
CA GLN A 166 13.23 -11.60 11.56
C GLN A 166 13.25 -10.10 11.25
N LEU A 167 14.42 -9.46 11.28
CA LEU A 167 14.55 -8.04 10.89
C LEU A 167 14.21 -7.83 9.41
N GLN A 168 14.66 -8.72 8.53
CA GLN A 168 14.32 -8.64 7.11
C GLN A 168 12.81 -8.83 6.89
N GLU A 169 12.19 -9.77 7.60
CA GLU A 169 10.74 -9.95 7.57
C GLU A 169 10.00 -8.68 8.03
N LEU A 170 10.45 -8.05 9.12
CA LEU A 170 9.88 -6.79 9.61
C LEU A 170 10.03 -5.64 8.59
N ASP A 171 11.19 -5.50 7.94
CA ASP A 171 11.40 -4.50 6.86
C ASP A 171 10.44 -4.73 5.69
N THR A 172 10.24 -5.99 5.27
CA THR A 172 9.26 -6.30 4.22
C THR A 172 7.82 -6.01 4.66
N LYS A 173 7.50 -6.25 5.93
CA LYS A 173 6.17 -5.97 6.51
C LYS A 173 5.91 -4.46 6.59
N GLU A 174 6.91 -3.67 6.97
CA GLU A 174 6.85 -2.22 6.98
C GLU A 174 6.57 -1.67 5.57
N LYS A 175 7.37 -2.07 4.57
CA LYS A 175 7.16 -1.66 3.17
C LYS A 175 5.78 -2.05 2.64
N ARG A 176 5.30 -3.25 2.99
CA ARG A 176 3.96 -3.71 2.61
C ARG A 176 2.86 -2.87 3.27
N LEU A 177 3.02 -2.48 4.54
CA LEU A 177 2.09 -1.60 5.24
C LEU A 177 2.07 -0.20 4.63
N ASP A 178 3.24 0.35 4.28
CA ASP A 178 3.33 1.65 3.61
C ASP A 178 2.64 1.63 2.25
N GLN A 179 2.86 0.58 1.45
CA GLN A 179 2.17 0.40 0.19
C GLN A 179 0.66 0.29 0.38
N GLN A 180 0.20 -0.54 1.33
CA GLN A 180 -1.22 -0.71 1.62
C GLN A 180 -1.88 0.59 2.10
N ASN A 181 -1.18 1.38 2.91
CA ASN A 181 -1.65 2.68 3.37
C ASN A 181 -1.76 3.68 2.22
N LEU A 182 -0.78 3.71 1.32
CA LEU A 182 -0.81 4.56 0.12
C LEU A 182 -1.95 4.17 -0.81
N GLU A 183 -2.14 2.87 -1.08
CA GLU A 183 -3.25 2.34 -1.88
C GLU A 183 -4.61 2.70 -1.26
N SER A 184 -4.75 2.51 0.05
CA SER A 184 -5.97 2.85 0.79
C SER A 184 -6.27 4.36 0.75
N SER A 185 -5.23 5.20 0.88
CA SER A 185 -5.34 6.66 0.78
C SER A 185 -5.76 7.09 -0.63
N ASN A 186 -5.14 6.54 -1.67
CA ASN A 186 -5.50 6.81 -3.06
C ASN A 186 -6.92 6.36 -3.39
N GLN A 187 -7.31 5.16 -2.96
CA GLN A 187 -8.67 4.65 -3.13
C GLN A 187 -9.69 5.59 -2.47
N ARG A 188 -9.42 6.03 -1.24
CA ARG A 188 -10.29 6.98 -0.54
C ARG A 188 -10.34 8.34 -1.24
N SER A 189 -9.21 8.83 -1.75
CA SER A 189 -9.14 10.08 -2.52
C SER A 189 -10.01 10.00 -3.79
N ASN A 190 -9.89 8.91 -4.55
CA ASN A 190 -10.69 8.68 -5.75
C ASN A 190 -12.19 8.60 -5.43
N GLN A 191 -12.58 7.86 -4.39
CA GLN A 191 -13.97 7.78 -3.94
C GLN A 191 -14.52 9.17 -3.54
N ILE A 192 -13.74 9.98 -2.84
CA ILE A 192 -14.12 11.36 -2.49
C ILE A 192 -14.30 12.19 -3.75
N GLN A 193 -13.42 12.04 -4.74
CA GLN A 193 -13.51 12.77 -6.00
C GLN A 193 -14.76 12.38 -6.81
N ASP A 194 -15.08 11.09 -6.88
CA ASP A 194 -16.28 10.58 -7.57
C ASP A 194 -17.55 11.11 -6.91
N VAL A 195 -17.63 11.05 -5.58
CA VAL A 195 -18.77 11.59 -4.82
C VAL A 195 -18.89 13.11 -5.00
N LYS A 196 -17.78 13.85 -5.04
CA LYS A 196 -17.80 15.30 -5.32
C LYS A 196 -18.37 15.61 -6.71
N LEU A 197 -17.98 14.84 -7.73
CA LEU A 197 -18.50 15.00 -9.08
C LEU A 197 -20.00 14.68 -9.15
N GLU A 198 -20.44 13.65 -8.44
CA GLU A 198 -21.85 13.30 -8.33
C GLU A 198 -22.66 14.41 -7.64
N ILE A 199 -22.16 14.95 -6.52
CA ILE A 199 -22.77 16.10 -5.83
C ILE A 199 -22.89 17.29 -6.79
N ALA A 200 -21.80 17.68 -7.48
CA ALA A 200 -21.82 18.81 -8.40
C ALA A 200 -22.84 18.62 -9.54
N ARG A 201 -22.98 17.38 -10.05
CA ARG A 201 -23.99 17.04 -11.06
C ARG A 201 -25.41 17.15 -10.51
N LEU A 202 -25.66 16.64 -9.31
CA LEU A 202 -26.96 16.71 -8.65
C LEU A 202 -27.34 18.15 -8.32
N GLU A 203 -26.41 18.95 -7.80
CA GLU A 203 -26.60 20.38 -7.54
C GLU A 203 -26.99 21.13 -8.81
N LYS A 204 -26.29 20.88 -9.93
CA LYS A 204 -26.66 21.46 -11.23
C LYS A 204 -28.06 21.02 -11.67
N GLN A 205 -28.37 19.73 -11.53
CA GLN A 205 -29.70 19.22 -11.89
C GLN A 205 -30.81 19.86 -11.05
N VAL A 206 -30.58 20.09 -9.76
CA VAL A 206 -31.53 20.81 -8.89
C VAL A 206 -31.64 22.26 -9.34
N ALA A 207 -30.53 22.95 -9.61
CA ALA A 207 -30.54 24.33 -10.07
C ALA A 207 -31.35 24.50 -11.38
N ASP A 208 -31.10 23.64 -12.37
CA ASP A 208 -31.74 23.68 -13.69
C ASP A 208 -33.22 23.28 -13.64
N LYS A 209 -33.62 22.37 -12.74
CA LYS A 209 -35.00 21.85 -12.67
C LYS A 209 -35.90 22.55 -11.64
N SER A 210 -35.33 23.25 -10.65
CA SER A 210 -36.10 23.91 -9.59
C SER A 210 -36.66 25.26 -9.99
N LYS A 211 -36.04 25.93 -10.97
CA LYS A 211 -36.41 27.27 -11.41
C LYS A 211 -36.57 27.30 -12.92
N ILE A 212 -37.76 27.66 -13.37
CA ILE A 212 -38.04 27.86 -14.80
C ILE A 212 -37.92 29.35 -15.09
N LEU A 213 -36.86 29.71 -15.81
CA LEU A 213 -36.55 31.10 -16.17
C LEU A 213 -36.79 31.33 -17.66
N SER A 214 -37.33 32.49 -18.02
CA SER A 214 -37.40 32.92 -19.42
C SER A 214 -36.03 33.43 -19.88
N PRO A 215 -35.55 33.06 -21.07
CA PRO A 215 -34.35 33.65 -21.67
C PRO A 215 -34.60 35.08 -22.18
N TYR A 216 -35.86 35.52 -22.30
CA TYR A 216 -36.23 36.83 -22.84
C TYR A 216 -36.97 37.68 -21.81
N ALA A 217 -36.73 39.00 -21.86
CA ALA A 217 -37.48 39.97 -21.10
C ALA A 217 -38.86 40.23 -21.76
N GLY A 218 -39.92 40.18 -20.97
CA GLY A 218 -41.28 40.31 -21.46
C GLY A 218 -42.30 40.56 -20.35
N CYS A 219 -43.57 40.61 -20.72
CA CYS A 219 -44.69 40.68 -19.78
C CYS A 219 -45.47 39.36 -19.84
N VAL A 220 -45.69 38.75 -18.68
CA VAL A 220 -46.52 37.53 -18.56
C VAL A 220 -47.97 37.92 -18.83
N ILE A 221 -48.62 37.22 -19.75
CA ILE A 221 -50.01 37.43 -20.12
C ILE A 221 -50.90 36.51 -19.28
N GLU A 222 -50.53 35.24 -19.19
CA GLU A 222 -51.29 34.20 -18.52
C GLU A 222 -50.37 33.15 -17.89
N ILE A 223 -50.75 32.62 -16.73
CA ILE A 223 -50.13 31.47 -16.07
C ILE A 223 -51.18 30.36 -16.01
N ALA A 224 -50.94 29.28 -16.75
CA ALA A 224 -51.84 28.12 -16.83
C ALA A 224 -51.61 27.08 -15.72
N ALA A 225 -50.54 27.23 -14.93
CA ALA A 225 -50.18 26.31 -13.85
C ALA A 225 -50.67 26.77 -12.47
N ALA A 226 -51.15 25.83 -11.65
CA ALA A 226 -51.63 26.06 -10.28
C ALA A 226 -50.58 25.72 -9.21
N ARG A 227 -50.68 26.35 -8.03
CA ARG A 227 -49.79 26.04 -6.90
C ARG A 227 -50.03 24.61 -6.42
N GLY A 228 -48.95 23.84 -6.27
CA GLY A 228 -49.00 22.42 -5.88
C GLY A 228 -49.23 21.44 -7.03
N GLN A 229 -49.43 21.93 -8.25
CA GLN A 229 -49.53 21.10 -9.45
C GLN A 229 -48.17 20.49 -9.80
N VAL A 230 -48.14 19.17 -10.01
CA VAL A 230 -46.98 18.47 -10.55
C VAL A 230 -46.94 18.67 -12.06
N VAL A 231 -45.81 19.16 -12.58
CA VAL A 231 -45.62 19.46 -14.01
C VAL A 231 -44.49 18.62 -14.58
N GLN A 232 -44.62 18.21 -15.85
CA GLN A 232 -43.62 17.40 -16.55
C GLN A 232 -42.80 18.27 -17.50
N PRO A 233 -41.58 17.85 -17.90
CA PRO A 233 -40.84 18.52 -18.95
C PRO A 233 -41.68 18.69 -20.23
N GLY A 234 -41.72 19.91 -20.77
CA GLY A 234 -42.51 20.26 -21.95
C GLY A 234 -43.94 20.73 -21.65
N THR A 235 -44.41 20.65 -20.40
CA THR A 235 -45.69 21.26 -20.01
C THR A 235 -45.61 22.78 -20.14
N GLN A 236 -46.52 23.37 -20.92
CA GLN A 236 -46.66 24.81 -21.02
C GLN A 236 -47.19 25.39 -19.71
N LEU A 237 -46.46 26.33 -19.11
CA LEU A 237 -46.85 26.95 -17.84
C LEU A 237 -47.57 28.29 -18.01
N GLY A 238 -47.50 28.90 -19.19
CA GLY A 238 -48.10 30.21 -19.44
C GLY A 238 -47.66 30.80 -20.77
N THR A 239 -48.10 32.02 -21.04
CA THR A 239 -47.70 32.82 -22.22
C THR A 239 -47.15 34.16 -21.78
N MET A 240 -46.19 34.68 -22.57
CA MET A 240 -45.63 36.01 -22.35
C MET A 240 -45.41 36.73 -23.67
N THR A 241 -45.56 38.05 -23.66
CA THR A 241 -45.17 38.90 -24.77
C THR A 241 -43.71 39.30 -24.62
N VAL A 242 -42.89 38.99 -25.61
CA VAL A 242 -41.50 39.46 -25.66
C VAL A 242 -41.48 40.92 -26.11
N LYS A 243 -40.86 41.81 -25.33
CA LYS A 243 -40.68 43.21 -25.75
C LYS A 243 -39.64 43.25 -26.88
N GLY A 244 -40.03 43.68 -28.09
CA GLY A 244 -39.05 44.03 -29.13
C GLY A 244 -39.37 43.71 -30.59
N LYS A 245 -40.49 43.03 -30.91
CA LYS A 245 -40.90 42.80 -32.32
C LYS A 245 -42.38 43.13 -32.52
N SER A 246 -42.69 44.43 -32.59
CA SER A 246 -43.92 44.90 -33.22
C SER A 246 -43.54 45.34 -34.63
N HIS A 247 -43.54 44.41 -35.59
CA HIS A 247 -43.65 44.81 -36.99
C HIS A 247 -45.05 45.40 -37.16
N GLY A 248 -45.17 46.51 -37.92
CA GLY A 248 -46.42 47.25 -38.05
C GLY A 248 -47.60 46.37 -38.49
N MET A 249 -48.80 46.96 -38.59
CA MET A 249 -49.99 46.19 -38.97
C MET A 249 -49.77 45.49 -40.32
N GLU A 250 -49.94 44.17 -40.34
CA GLU A 250 -49.83 43.33 -41.53
C GLU A 250 -51.16 42.65 -41.78
N GLY A 251 -51.53 42.54 -43.05
CA GLY A 251 -52.67 41.73 -43.49
C GLY A 251 -52.22 40.31 -43.78
N ILE A 252 -52.88 39.33 -43.17
CA ILE A 252 -52.68 37.91 -43.44
C ILE A 252 -53.93 37.41 -44.16
N THR A 253 -53.76 36.77 -45.31
CA THR A 253 -54.87 36.27 -46.13
C THR A 253 -54.57 34.86 -46.64
N TYR A 254 -55.63 34.07 -46.78
CA TYR A 254 -55.57 32.71 -47.31
C TYR A 254 -56.27 32.65 -48.67
N PHE A 255 -55.57 32.16 -49.69
CA PHE A 255 -56.10 31.96 -51.03
C PHE A 255 -56.19 30.47 -51.37
N SER A 256 -57.16 30.09 -52.21
CA SER A 256 -57.20 28.74 -52.78
C SER A 256 -55.87 28.40 -53.47
N VAL A 257 -55.44 27.13 -53.45
CA VAL A 257 -54.17 26.73 -54.12
C VAL A 257 -54.13 27.17 -55.59
N LYS A 258 -55.27 27.08 -56.28
CA LYS A 258 -55.41 27.48 -57.68
C LYS A 258 -55.09 28.96 -57.92
N ASP A 259 -55.47 29.83 -56.99
CA ASP A 259 -55.26 31.27 -57.12
C ASP A 259 -53.98 31.74 -56.43
N GLY A 260 -53.65 31.16 -55.27
CA GLY A 260 -52.41 31.44 -54.54
C GLY A 260 -51.15 31.17 -55.35
N LYS A 261 -51.14 30.14 -56.22
CA LYS A 261 -50.01 29.88 -57.12
C LYS A 261 -49.79 30.94 -58.21
N LYS A 262 -50.75 31.85 -58.43
CA LYS A 262 -50.61 32.98 -59.35
C LYS A 262 -50.09 34.24 -58.65
N ILE A 263 -50.06 34.24 -57.32
CA ILE A 263 -49.66 35.38 -56.49
C ILE A 263 -48.15 35.32 -56.26
N GLN A 264 -47.46 36.44 -56.42
CA GLN A 264 -46.04 36.56 -56.15
C GLN A 264 -45.76 37.73 -55.21
N PRO A 265 -44.68 37.67 -54.42
CA PRO A 265 -44.19 38.82 -53.66
C PRO A 265 -44.05 40.05 -54.56
N GLY A 266 -44.47 41.21 -54.05
CA GLY A 266 -44.44 42.49 -54.73
C GLY A 266 -45.70 42.88 -55.49
N MET A 267 -46.65 41.96 -55.71
CA MET A 267 -47.94 42.28 -56.31
C MET A 267 -48.77 43.21 -55.40
N LEU A 268 -49.62 44.03 -56.02
CA LEU A 268 -50.56 44.90 -55.30
C LEU A 268 -51.78 44.11 -54.83
N ILE A 269 -52.14 44.34 -53.58
CA ILE A 269 -53.31 43.75 -52.92
C ILE A 269 -54.20 44.87 -52.37
N GLN A 270 -55.51 44.71 -52.53
CA GLN A 270 -56.51 45.57 -51.92
C GLN A 270 -57.17 44.80 -50.78
N ILE A 271 -57.07 45.34 -49.57
CA ILE A 271 -57.60 44.75 -48.35
C ILE A 271 -58.77 45.61 -47.87
N THR A 272 -59.99 45.07 -47.94
CA THR A 272 -61.19 45.78 -47.49
C THR A 272 -61.61 45.21 -46.14
N PRO A 273 -61.59 45.99 -45.04
CA PRO A 273 -62.18 45.57 -43.76
C PRO A 273 -63.67 45.27 -43.90
N ASP A 274 -64.14 44.21 -43.24
CA ASP A 274 -65.56 43.82 -43.32
C ASP A 274 -66.48 44.85 -42.64
N THR A 275 -65.91 45.75 -41.83
CA THR A 275 -66.60 46.88 -41.21
C THR A 275 -66.94 48.03 -42.17
N VAL A 276 -66.43 48.01 -43.41
CA VAL A 276 -66.65 49.09 -44.39
C VAL A 276 -67.19 48.61 -45.73
N LYS A 277 -68.03 49.45 -46.36
CA LYS A 277 -68.58 49.16 -47.68
C LYS A 277 -67.58 49.56 -48.78
N ARG A 278 -67.06 48.57 -49.53
CA ARG A 278 -66.11 48.76 -50.63
C ARG A 278 -66.58 49.79 -51.67
N GLN A 279 -67.87 49.84 -51.97
CA GLN A 279 -68.42 50.78 -52.97
C GLN A 279 -68.20 52.25 -52.59
N ARG A 280 -68.04 52.54 -51.29
CA ARG A 280 -67.87 53.90 -50.77
C ARG A 280 -66.40 54.29 -50.59
N PHE A 281 -65.56 53.38 -50.11
CA PHE A 281 -64.17 53.70 -49.72
C PHE A 281 -63.09 52.91 -50.47
N GLY A 282 -63.48 51.92 -51.28
CA GLY A 282 -62.53 51.01 -51.93
C GLY A 282 -61.92 49.99 -50.95
N GLY A 283 -60.63 49.72 -51.10
CA GLY A 283 -59.85 48.90 -50.17
C GLY A 283 -58.52 49.56 -49.84
N ILE A 284 -57.94 49.15 -48.71
CA ILE A 284 -56.60 49.57 -48.29
C ILE A 284 -55.60 48.98 -49.28
N VAL A 285 -54.76 49.84 -49.84
CA VAL A 285 -53.70 49.45 -50.75
C VAL A 285 -52.56 48.87 -49.95
N GLY A 286 -52.10 47.69 -50.36
CA GLY A 286 -50.96 47.02 -49.77
C GLY A 286 -50.10 46.35 -50.81
N LYS A 287 -48.92 45.93 -50.37
CA LYS A 287 -47.96 45.17 -51.16
C LYS A 287 -47.71 43.82 -50.52
N ILE A 288 -47.75 42.77 -51.34
CA ILE A 288 -47.50 41.41 -50.86
C ILE A 288 -46.03 41.27 -50.52
N THR A 289 -45.71 40.94 -49.27
CA THR A 289 -44.34 40.79 -48.78
C THR A 289 -43.87 39.35 -48.86
N SER A 290 -44.77 38.40 -48.57
CA SER A 290 -44.45 36.97 -48.58
C SER A 290 -45.65 36.14 -49.04
N VAL A 291 -45.37 35.05 -49.74
CA VAL A 291 -46.35 34.04 -50.19
C VAL A 291 -45.81 32.69 -49.78
N SER A 292 -46.61 31.88 -49.08
CA SER A 292 -46.19 30.55 -48.69
C SER A 292 -45.94 29.67 -49.91
N PRO A 293 -44.79 28.99 -50.02
CA PRO A 293 -44.51 28.09 -51.13
C PRO A 293 -45.41 26.85 -51.12
N TYR A 294 -45.94 26.47 -49.96
CA TYR A 294 -46.77 25.29 -49.75
C TYR A 294 -48.12 25.64 -49.11
N PRO A 295 -49.18 24.87 -49.39
CA PRO A 295 -50.44 25.02 -48.68
C PRO A 295 -50.28 24.83 -47.16
N VAL A 296 -50.86 25.72 -46.35
CA VAL A 296 -50.82 25.67 -44.89
C VAL A 296 -51.97 24.83 -44.33
N THR A 297 -51.73 24.16 -43.19
CA THR A 297 -52.76 23.42 -42.45
C THR A 297 -53.56 24.35 -41.55
N ARG A 298 -54.71 23.88 -41.03
CA ARG A 298 -55.53 24.63 -40.08
C ARG A 298 -54.74 24.97 -38.80
N GLU A 299 -53.97 24.02 -38.30
CA GLU A 299 -53.14 24.18 -37.10
C GLU A 299 -52.04 25.22 -37.32
N GLY A 300 -51.43 25.22 -38.51
CA GLY A 300 -50.44 26.23 -38.90
C GLY A 300 -51.05 27.64 -38.95
N ALA A 301 -52.20 27.78 -39.60
CA ALA A 301 -52.92 29.06 -39.66
C ALA A 301 -53.38 29.53 -38.26
N ALA A 302 -53.84 28.62 -37.40
CA ALA A 302 -54.25 28.94 -36.02
C ALA A 302 -53.08 29.43 -35.17
N SER A 303 -51.87 28.88 -35.38
CA SER A 303 -50.65 29.35 -34.70
C SER A 303 -50.26 30.78 -35.09
N VAL A 304 -50.62 31.24 -36.29
CA VAL A 304 -50.28 32.58 -36.79
C VAL A 304 -51.35 33.60 -36.43
N VAL A 305 -52.63 33.26 -36.60
CA VAL A 305 -53.78 34.15 -36.30
C VAL A 305 -54.06 34.24 -34.80
N GLY A 306 -53.69 33.22 -34.02
CA GLY A 306 -53.82 33.17 -32.57
C GLY A 306 -55.21 32.81 -32.03
N ASN A 307 -56.25 32.83 -32.89
CA ASN A 307 -57.60 32.38 -32.53
C ASN A 307 -58.10 31.32 -33.54
N PRO A 308 -58.26 30.05 -33.14
CA PRO A 308 -58.73 28.97 -34.01
C PRO A 308 -60.10 29.22 -34.66
N GLU A 309 -61.04 29.86 -33.96
CA GLU A 309 -62.39 30.13 -34.47
C GLU A 309 -62.39 31.16 -35.61
N VAL A 310 -61.48 32.13 -35.55
CA VAL A 310 -61.28 33.11 -36.63
C VAL A 310 -60.72 32.42 -37.88
N VAL A 311 -59.82 31.46 -37.69
CA VAL A 311 -59.23 30.68 -38.80
C VAL A 311 -60.28 29.82 -39.50
N ASP A 312 -61.20 29.19 -38.75
CA ASP A 312 -62.27 28.39 -39.33
C ASP A 312 -63.18 29.22 -40.24
N ASN A 313 -63.46 30.47 -39.88
CA ASN A 313 -64.24 31.39 -40.72
C ASN A 313 -63.47 31.87 -41.96
N LEU A 314 -62.13 32.01 -41.88
CA LEU A 314 -61.29 32.49 -42.99
C LEU A 314 -60.97 31.41 -44.03
N ILE A 315 -60.73 30.17 -43.58
CA ILE A 315 -60.35 29.05 -44.45
C ILE A 315 -61.59 28.26 -44.92
N GLY A 316 -62.67 28.28 -44.13
CA GLY A 316 -63.91 27.56 -44.42
C GLY A 316 -63.73 26.03 -44.42
N GLN A 317 -64.63 25.32 -45.12
CA GLN A 317 -64.51 23.88 -45.37
C GLN A 317 -63.55 23.54 -46.53
N GLY A 318 -62.96 24.55 -47.17
CA GLY A 318 -61.95 24.36 -48.21
C GLY A 318 -60.67 23.82 -47.58
N GLY A 319 -60.10 22.77 -48.19
CA GLY A 319 -58.83 22.19 -47.75
C GLY A 319 -57.65 23.18 -47.84
N ALA A 320 -56.44 22.63 -47.89
CA ALA A 320 -55.20 23.41 -47.75
C ALA A 320 -55.16 24.70 -48.62
N MET A 321 -54.86 25.84 -47.99
CA MET A 321 -54.83 27.19 -48.61
C MET A 321 -53.42 27.73 -48.68
N ILE A 322 -53.15 28.68 -49.58
CA ILE A 322 -51.88 29.41 -49.64
C ILE A 322 -51.99 30.66 -48.77
N GLU A 323 -51.13 30.74 -47.75
CA GLU A 323 -50.99 31.92 -46.90
C GLU A 323 -50.20 33.03 -47.60
N VAL A 324 -50.66 34.26 -47.46
CA VAL A 324 -50.09 35.46 -48.07
C VAL A 324 -50.03 36.58 -47.04
N TYR A 325 -48.84 37.17 -46.89
CA TYR A 325 -48.61 38.34 -46.06
C TYR A 325 -48.59 39.61 -46.92
N ALA A 326 -49.26 40.63 -46.44
CA ALA A 326 -49.37 41.92 -47.08
C ALA A 326 -49.04 43.04 -46.11
N GLN A 327 -48.10 43.91 -46.51
CA GLN A 327 -47.83 45.14 -45.79
C GLN A 327 -48.81 46.21 -46.29
N LEU A 328 -49.54 46.82 -45.35
CA LEU A 328 -50.46 47.91 -45.62
C LEU A 328 -49.66 49.20 -45.88
N GLU A 329 -49.98 49.94 -46.94
CA GLU A 329 -49.30 51.20 -47.24
C GLU A 329 -49.81 52.30 -46.30
N PRO A 330 -48.95 52.89 -45.44
CA PRO A 330 -49.37 53.94 -44.53
C PRO A 330 -49.64 55.24 -45.29
N ASN A 331 -50.69 55.96 -44.90
CA ASN A 331 -50.94 57.32 -45.35
C ASN A 331 -51.39 58.19 -44.17
N ASN A 332 -50.47 59.03 -43.71
CA ASN A 332 -50.65 59.92 -42.56
C ASN A 332 -51.65 61.07 -42.81
N THR A 333 -52.14 61.25 -44.05
CA THR A 333 -53.17 62.25 -44.37
C THR A 333 -54.60 61.72 -44.21
N THR A 334 -54.77 60.40 -44.03
CA THR A 334 -56.09 59.77 -43.83
C THR A 334 -56.37 59.53 -42.35
N PHE A 335 -57.62 59.62 -41.91
CA PHE A 335 -57.99 59.34 -40.50
C PHE A 335 -57.67 57.89 -40.09
N SER A 336 -57.81 56.95 -41.04
CA SER A 336 -57.49 55.53 -40.84
C SER A 336 -55.99 55.23 -40.73
N GLY A 337 -55.13 56.13 -41.24
CA GLY A 337 -53.67 55.96 -41.28
C GLY A 337 -53.12 55.15 -42.46
N TYR A 338 -53.95 54.77 -43.44
CA TYR A 338 -53.55 53.91 -44.58
C TYR A 338 -54.02 54.45 -45.93
N GLN A 339 -53.34 54.08 -47.02
CA GLN A 339 -53.71 54.46 -48.38
C GLN A 339 -54.93 53.66 -48.86
N TRP A 340 -55.92 54.33 -49.44
CA TRP A 340 -57.14 53.70 -49.98
C TRP A 340 -57.24 53.86 -51.50
N SER A 341 -57.93 52.93 -52.16
CA SER A 341 -57.99 52.86 -53.62
C SER A 341 -58.99 53.81 -54.29
N SER A 342 -59.95 54.38 -53.55
CA SER A 342 -61.07 55.12 -54.15
C SER A 342 -61.58 56.33 -53.34
N SER A 343 -61.07 56.55 -52.12
CA SER A 343 -61.39 57.70 -51.24
C SER A 343 -60.28 57.91 -50.21
N ASP A 344 -60.46 58.82 -49.23
CA ASP A 344 -59.55 59.00 -48.07
C ASP A 344 -59.77 58.00 -46.91
N GLY A 345 -60.50 56.91 -47.16
CA GLY A 345 -60.89 55.93 -46.14
C GLY A 345 -62.05 56.35 -45.22
N PRO A 346 -62.43 55.49 -44.25
CA PRO A 346 -63.44 55.77 -43.24
C PRO A 346 -62.89 56.62 -42.08
N ASP A 347 -63.76 57.30 -41.34
CA ASP A 347 -63.44 57.96 -40.05
C ASP A 347 -63.33 56.92 -38.91
N LEU A 348 -62.58 55.85 -39.14
CA LEU A 348 -62.34 54.76 -38.20
C LEU A 348 -60.88 54.30 -38.27
N LYS A 349 -60.26 54.07 -37.11
CA LYS A 349 -58.95 53.41 -37.03
C LYS A 349 -59.11 51.90 -37.10
N ILE A 350 -58.31 51.25 -37.94
CA ILE A 350 -58.28 49.79 -38.04
C ILE A 350 -57.42 49.25 -36.90
N SER A 351 -57.92 48.24 -36.19
CA SER A 351 -57.20 47.52 -35.13
C SER A 351 -56.80 46.11 -35.58
N ALA A 352 -55.77 45.55 -34.94
CA ALA A 352 -55.40 44.15 -35.14
C ALA A 352 -56.60 43.23 -34.80
N GLY A 353 -56.73 42.12 -35.54
CA GLY A 353 -57.85 41.18 -35.40
C GLY A 353 -59.12 41.55 -36.20
N THR A 354 -59.12 42.66 -36.95
CA THR A 354 -60.23 42.99 -37.87
C THR A 354 -60.23 42.02 -39.07
N THR A 355 -61.36 41.35 -39.34
CA THR A 355 -61.49 40.50 -40.53
C THR A 355 -61.60 41.33 -41.81
N THR A 356 -61.04 40.82 -42.89
CA THR A 356 -60.92 41.56 -44.14
C THR A 356 -61.17 40.65 -45.34
N THR A 357 -61.66 41.26 -46.41
CA THR A 357 -61.72 40.65 -47.73
C THR A 357 -60.58 41.20 -48.60
N ALA A 358 -59.72 40.32 -49.10
CA ALA A 358 -58.57 40.69 -49.91
C ALA A 358 -58.73 40.35 -51.39
N ARG A 359 -58.20 41.21 -52.27
CA ARG A 359 -58.12 40.98 -53.73
C ARG A 359 -56.75 41.33 -54.26
N VAL A 360 -56.14 40.39 -54.97
CA VAL A 360 -54.83 40.58 -55.59
C VAL A 360 -54.99 40.90 -57.07
N ARG A 361 -54.26 41.92 -57.54
CA ARG A 361 -54.22 42.28 -58.95
C ARG A 361 -53.17 41.44 -59.68
N VAL A 362 -53.60 40.33 -60.28
CA VAL A 362 -52.69 39.32 -60.89
C VAL A 362 -52.21 39.70 -62.29
N LYS A 363 -53.03 40.37 -63.11
CA LYS A 363 -52.66 40.87 -64.45
C LYS A 363 -53.44 42.14 -64.80
N GLU A 364 -52.81 43.07 -65.50
CA GLU A 364 -53.41 44.29 -66.06
C GLU A 364 -53.44 44.15 -67.59
N ARG A 365 -54.60 44.39 -68.23
CA ARG A 365 -54.77 44.28 -69.68
C ARG A 365 -55.45 45.54 -70.22
N VAL A 366 -54.94 46.08 -71.31
CA VAL A 366 -55.54 47.24 -71.98
C VAL A 366 -56.80 46.83 -72.77
N PRO A 367 -57.90 47.61 -72.72
CA PRO A 367 -59.19 47.21 -73.30
C PRO A 367 -59.18 46.91 -74.81
N ILE A 368 -58.30 47.56 -75.59
CA ILE A 368 -58.22 47.36 -77.04
C ILE A 368 -57.85 45.92 -77.44
N THR A 369 -57.24 45.17 -76.51
CA THR A 369 -56.88 43.76 -76.68
C THR A 369 -58.09 42.81 -76.71
N PHE A 370 -59.30 43.26 -76.31
CA PHE A 370 -60.52 42.45 -76.37
C PHE A 370 -61.27 42.56 -77.71
N VAL A 371 -61.00 43.58 -78.53
CA VAL A 371 -61.76 43.87 -79.76
C VAL A 371 -61.10 43.29 -81.04
N LEU A 372 -59.78 43.09 -81.05
CA LEU A 372 -59.05 42.48 -82.18
C LEU A 372 -58.16 41.32 -81.69
N PRO A 373 -58.67 40.06 -81.68
CA PRO A 373 -57.92 38.90 -81.19
C PRO A 373 -56.71 38.49 -82.06
N ILE A 374 -56.61 39.01 -83.30
CA ILE A 374 -55.72 38.48 -84.35
C ILE A 374 -54.26 39.00 -84.22
N LEU A 375 -54.01 40.06 -83.45
CA LEU A 375 -52.63 40.56 -83.23
C LEU A 375 -51.81 39.72 -82.24
N ARG A 376 -52.38 38.63 -81.71
CA ARG A 376 -51.69 37.72 -80.79
C ARG A 376 -50.83 36.66 -81.50
N GLU A 377 -51.08 36.36 -82.78
CA GLU A 377 -50.34 35.33 -83.52
C GLU A 377 -49.09 35.83 -84.25
N TRP A 378 -48.87 37.16 -84.37
CA TRP A 378 -47.77 37.72 -85.16
C TRP A 378 -46.63 38.37 -84.36
N SER A 379 -46.80 38.67 -83.07
CA SER A 379 -45.77 39.37 -82.28
C SER A 379 -45.05 38.55 -81.20
N GLY A 380 -45.44 37.29 -80.97
CA GLY A 380 -44.59 36.31 -80.27
C GLY A 380 -44.02 36.71 -78.90
N ILE A 381 -44.74 37.47 -78.08
CA ILE A 381 -44.35 37.77 -76.69
C ILE A 381 -45.38 37.14 -75.74
N TYR A 382 -44.92 36.22 -74.89
CA TYR A 382 -45.71 35.43 -73.94
C TYR A 382 -45.90 36.13 -72.60
#